data_AF-A0A3C1V8N9-F1
#
_entry.id   AF-A0A3C1V8N9-F1
#
_cell.length_a   1.000
_cell.length_b   1.000
_cell.length_c   1.000
_cell.angle_alpha   90.00
_cell.angle_beta   90.00
_cell.angle_gamma   90.00
#
_symmetry.space_group_name_H-M   'P 1'
#
loop_
_entity.id
_entity.type
_entity.pdbx_description
1 polymer ?
#
loop_
_entity_poly.entity_id
_entity_poly.type
_entity_poly.pdbx_seq_one_letter_code
_entity_poly.pdbx_strand_id
1 'polypeptide(L)'
;MAAKTLTIDGKQISAEEGATILQASEEASVKIPTLCHLDGVYDVGACRLCLVEVTGVPKLLPACTTKVAEGMDIKTDSERLRKYRRMILELLFAERNHVCAVCVSNGHCELQMLAYSNGMDHVRYEYTFPKWSLDTTHNLFGMDHNRCVLCTRCVRVCWHIEAAGTKNVAGRGGKSRIITDLNMPWGEADSCTSCGKCVQACPTGALFHKGSTVGEMERDRSKLEFIVTAREKQQWISAD
;
A
#
# COMPACT_ATOMS: atom_id res chain seq x y z
N MET A 1 0.18 -26.58 -14.32
CA MET A 1 0.61 -26.19 -12.96
C MET A 1 -0.29 -26.92 -11.99
N ALA A 2 0.23 -27.44 -10.88
CA ALA A 2 -0.62 -28.17 -9.94
C ALA A 2 -1.57 -27.17 -9.26
N ALA A 3 -2.86 -27.48 -9.21
CA ALA A 3 -3.82 -26.69 -8.47
C ALA A 3 -3.84 -27.16 -7.01
N LYS A 4 -4.01 -26.24 -6.07
CA LYS A 4 -4.21 -26.54 -4.64
C LYS A 4 -5.66 -26.27 -4.27
N THR A 5 -6.27 -27.19 -3.52
CA THR A 5 -7.62 -27.00 -3.00
C THR A 5 -7.56 -26.45 -1.58
N LEU A 6 -8.27 -25.36 -1.32
CA LEU A 6 -8.35 -24.73 0.00
C LEU A 6 -9.75 -24.19 0.25
N THR A 7 -10.01 -23.76 1.48
CA THR A 7 -11.29 -23.16 1.89
C THR A 7 -11.06 -21.72 2.33
N ILE A 8 -11.84 -20.79 1.78
CA ILE A 8 -11.87 -19.39 2.20
C ILE A 8 -13.30 -19.03 2.60
N ASP A 9 -13.51 -18.64 3.86
CA ASP A 9 -14.81 -18.29 4.44
C ASP A 9 -15.88 -19.38 4.18
N GLY A 10 -15.48 -20.65 4.30
CA GLY A 10 -16.35 -21.81 4.08
C GLY A 10 -16.57 -22.19 2.61
N LYS A 11 -16.01 -21.44 1.65
CA LYS A 11 -16.08 -21.76 0.22
C LYS A 11 -14.83 -22.52 -0.21
N GLN A 12 -15.02 -23.67 -0.82
CA GLN A 12 -13.92 -24.42 -1.43
C GLN A 12 -13.49 -23.73 -2.73
N ILE A 13 -12.19 -23.49 -2.87
CA ILE A 13 -11.60 -22.84 -4.03
C ILE A 13 -10.37 -23.62 -4.50
N SER A 14 -10.03 -23.44 -5.77
CA SER A 14 -8.81 -23.96 -6.37
C SER A 14 -7.92 -22.79 -6.73
N ALA A 15 -6.67 -22.84 -6.31
CA ALA A 15 -5.68 -21.80 -6.59
C ALA A 15 -4.41 -22.42 -7.19
N GLU A 16 -3.67 -21.63 -7.97
CA GLU A 16 -2.40 -22.07 -8.53
C GLU A 16 -1.37 -22.36 -7.43
N GLU A 17 -0.58 -23.42 -7.58
CA GLU A 17 0.56 -23.67 -6.72
C GLU A 17 1.54 -22.48 -6.73
N GLY A 18 1.83 -21.95 -5.54
CA GLY A 18 2.69 -20.77 -5.40
C GLY A 18 1.94 -19.44 -5.43
N ALA A 19 0.61 -19.43 -5.62
CA ALA A 19 -0.21 -18.25 -5.38
C ALA A 19 -0.17 -17.85 -3.89
N THR A 20 -0.34 -16.55 -3.62
CA THR A 20 -0.55 -16.05 -2.26
C THR A 20 -2.02 -16.20 -1.87
N ILE A 21 -2.31 -16.17 -0.56
CA ILE A 21 -3.71 -16.17 -0.09
C ILE A 21 -4.46 -14.96 -0.66
N LEU A 22 -3.81 -13.81 -0.80
CA LEU A 22 -4.44 -12.62 -1.38
C LEU A 22 -4.88 -12.86 -2.83
N GLN A 23 -3.99 -13.40 -3.66
CA GLN A 23 -4.29 -13.74 -5.07
C GLN A 23 -5.44 -14.76 -5.17
N ALA A 24 -5.36 -15.84 -4.38
CA ALA A 24 -6.43 -16.85 -4.34
C ALA A 24 -7.77 -16.26 -3.85
N SER A 25 -7.74 -15.28 -2.94
CA SER A 25 -8.95 -14.60 -2.47
C SER A 25 -9.55 -13.70 -3.55
N GLU A 26 -8.72 -13.01 -4.32
CA GLU A 26 -9.14 -12.15 -5.43
C GLU A 26 -9.81 -12.96 -6.55
N GLU A 27 -9.22 -14.10 -6.94
CA GLU A 27 -9.81 -15.06 -7.88
C GLU A 27 -11.17 -15.58 -7.40
N ALA A 28 -11.31 -15.77 -6.08
CA ALA A 28 -12.56 -16.18 -5.43
C ALA A 28 -13.54 -15.02 -5.17
N SER A 29 -13.24 -13.80 -5.63
CA SER A 29 -14.02 -12.58 -5.37
C SER A 29 -14.21 -12.25 -3.87
N VAL A 30 -13.29 -12.70 -3.03
CA VAL A 30 -13.21 -12.39 -1.60
C VAL A 30 -12.28 -11.20 -1.38
N LYS A 31 -12.84 -10.07 -0.96
CA LYS A 31 -12.06 -8.83 -0.77
C LYS A 31 -11.34 -8.83 0.57
N ILE A 32 -10.00 -8.82 0.52
CA ILE A 32 -9.14 -8.59 1.69
C ILE A 32 -8.60 -7.16 1.64
N PRO A 33 -8.73 -6.35 2.71
CA PRO A 33 -8.25 -4.98 2.70
C PRO A 33 -6.72 -4.93 2.62
N THR A 34 -6.21 -4.06 1.75
CA THR A 34 -4.77 -3.82 1.56
C THR A 34 -4.47 -2.33 1.47
N LEU A 35 -3.26 -1.93 1.87
CA LEU A 35 -2.77 -0.54 1.75
C LEU A 35 -1.35 -0.47 1.18
N CYS A 36 -0.50 -1.46 1.45
CA CYS A 36 0.82 -1.53 0.81
C CYS A 36 0.79 -2.36 -0.47
N HIS A 37 -0.09 -3.35 -0.61
CA HIS A 37 -0.19 -4.14 -1.83
C HIS A 37 -0.46 -3.23 -3.04
N LEU A 38 0.18 -3.50 -4.16
CA LEU A 38 0.00 -2.77 -5.42
C LEU A 38 0.31 -3.73 -6.56
N ASP A 39 -0.63 -3.85 -7.48
CA ASP A 39 -0.53 -4.72 -8.65
C ASP A 39 0.68 -4.34 -9.51
N GLY A 40 1.34 -5.35 -10.05
CA GLY A 40 2.56 -5.19 -10.84
C GLY A 40 3.84 -4.92 -10.05
N VAL A 41 3.81 -4.90 -8.71
CA VAL A 41 5.03 -4.94 -7.88
C VAL A 41 4.93 -6.00 -6.79
N TYR A 42 6.06 -6.62 -6.46
CA TYR A 42 6.15 -7.63 -5.40
C TYR A 42 5.67 -7.11 -4.03
N ASP A 43 5.10 -8.01 -3.24
CA ASP A 43 4.60 -7.71 -1.90
C ASP A 43 5.67 -7.72 -0.81
N VAL A 44 5.42 -6.90 0.22
CA VAL A 44 6.34 -6.72 1.37
C VAL A 44 5.66 -6.91 2.72
N GLY A 45 4.34 -7.06 2.77
CA GLY A 45 3.60 -7.24 4.01
C GLY A 45 3.76 -6.11 5.04
N ALA A 46 4.05 -4.87 4.60
CA ALA A 46 4.38 -3.74 5.46
C ALA A 46 3.17 -3.22 6.27
N CYS A 47 2.01 -3.05 5.64
CA CYS A 47 0.86 -2.41 6.29
C CYS A 47 0.06 -3.30 7.25
N ARG A 48 0.20 -4.63 7.15
CA ARG A 48 -0.52 -5.64 7.96
C ARG A 48 -2.05 -5.57 7.92
N LEU A 49 -2.68 -4.85 6.99
CA LEU A 49 -4.15 -4.83 6.90
C LEU A 49 -4.76 -6.13 6.34
N CYS A 50 -3.99 -6.82 5.50
CA CYS A 50 -4.38 -8.06 4.85
C CYS A 50 -4.21 -9.30 5.75
N LEU A 51 -4.28 -9.13 7.07
CA LEU A 51 -4.22 -10.26 8.00
C LEU A 51 -5.45 -11.16 7.81
N VAL A 52 -5.20 -12.47 7.88
CA VAL A 52 -6.19 -13.55 7.84
C VAL A 52 -5.92 -14.54 8.97
N GLU A 53 -6.95 -15.31 9.31
CA GLU A 53 -6.84 -16.46 10.22
C GLU A 53 -6.72 -17.73 9.39
N VAL A 54 -5.80 -18.61 9.79
CA VAL A 54 -5.64 -19.94 9.20
C VAL A 54 -5.85 -20.97 10.29
N THR A 55 -6.75 -21.93 10.08
CA THR A 55 -7.08 -22.96 11.06
C THR A 55 -5.82 -23.75 11.44
N GLY A 56 -5.62 -23.97 12.75
CA GLY A 56 -4.42 -24.60 13.30
C GLY A 56 -3.21 -23.67 13.49
N VAL A 57 -3.27 -22.41 13.03
CA VAL A 57 -2.21 -21.41 13.23
C VAL A 57 -2.64 -20.38 14.27
N PRO A 58 -1.93 -20.23 15.41
CA PRO A 58 -2.33 -19.30 16.47
C PRO A 58 -2.13 -17.83 16.10
N LYS A 59 -1.19 -17.54 15.19
CA LYS A 59 -0.85 -16.19 14.71
C LYS A 59 -1.67 -15.82 13.48
N LEU A 60 -1.99 -14.54 13.35
CA LEU A 60 -2.56 -14.00 12.11
C LEU A 60 -1.48 -13.92 11.03
N LEU A 61 -1.81 -14.38 9.83
CA LEU A 61 -0.87 -14.41 8.70
C LEU A 61 -1.23 -13.33 7.69
N PRO A 62 -0.23 -12.69 7.04
CA PRO A 62 -0.48 -11.71 5.99
C PRO A 62 -0.85 -12.40 4.67
N ALA A 63 -2.04 -12.14 4.14
CA ALA A 63 -2.50 -12.77 2.91
C ALA A 63 -1.59 -12.49 1.71
N CYS A 64 -1.01 -11.29 1.63
CA CYS A 64 -0.18 -10.84 0.51
C CYS A 64 1.17 -11.55 0.37
N THR A 65 1.68 -12.23 1.41
CA THR A 65 2.98 -12.92 1.34
C THR A 65 2.90 -14.39 1.72
N THR A 66 1.82 -14.82 2.37
CA THR A 66 1.61 -16.23 2.72
C THR A 66 1.13 -17.00 1.49
N LYS A 67 1.84 -18.07 1.16
CA LYS A 67 1.50 -18.97 0.05
C LYS A 67 0.38 -19.93 0.44
N VAL A 68 -0.48 -20.25 -0.52
CA VAL A 68 -1.52 -21.27 -0.34
C VAL A 68 -0.90 -22.66 -0.21
N ALA A 69 -1.52 -23.52 0.58
CA ALA A 69 -1.19 -24.94 0.67
C ALA A 69 -2.48 -25.78 0.62
N GLU A 70 -2.32 -27.05 0.24
CA GLU A 70 -3.43 -27.99 0.17
C GLU A 70 -4.15 -28.11 1.51
N GLY A 71 -5.48 -28.05 1.48
CA GLY A 71 -6.33 -28.20 2.67
C GLY A 71 -6.28 -27.03 3.64
N MET A 72 -5.68 -25.88 3.27
CA MET A 72 -5.77 -24.68 4.10
C MET A 72 -7.24 -24.28 4.31
N ASP A 73 -7.58 -23.87 5.52
CA ASP A 73 -8.88 -23.28 5.88
C ASP A 73 -8.65 -21.89 6.44
N ILE A 74 -9.19 -20.89 5.74
CA ILE A 74 -8.87 -19.48 5.90
C ILE A 74 -10.14 -18.70 6.22
N LYS A 75 -10.08 -17.87 7.25
CA LYS A 75 -11.11 -16.86 7.53
C LYS A 75 -10.56 -15.48 7.22
N THR A 76 -11.29 -14.73 6.41
CA THR A 76 -10.91 -13.36 6.00
C THR A 76 -11.67 -12.29 6.77
N ASP A 77 -12.78 -12.67 7.41
CA ASP A 77 -13.54 -11.82 8.31
C ASP A 77 -13.90 -12.53 9.61
N SER A 78 -13.45 -11.96 10.73
CA SER A 78 -13.73 -12.40 12.08
C SER A 78 -13.69 -11.18 13.02
N GLU A 79 -14.28 -11.30 14.21
CA GLU A 79 -14.20 -10.23 15.21
C GLU A 79 -12.74 -9.87 15.55
N ARG A 80 -11.88 -10.89 15.68
CA ARG A 80 -10.45 -10.72 15.93
C ARG A 80 -9.81 -9.96 14.77
N LEU A 81 -10.05 -10.33 13.52
CA LEU A 81 -9.50 -9.63 12.35
C LEU A 81 -9.97 -8.17 12.29
N ARG A 82 -11.26 -7.90 12.49
CA ARG A 82 -11.79 -6.52 12.53
C ARG A 82 -11.12 -5.68 13.61
N LYS A 83 -10.92 -6.25 14.81
CA LYS A 83 -10.22 -5.58 15.92
C LYS A 83 -8.77 -5.24 15.55
N TYR A 84 -8.02 -6.19 14.98
CA TYR A 84 -6.63 -5.95 14.57
C TYR A 84 -6.54 -4.93 13.44
N ARG A 85 -7.42 -4.98 12.44
CA ARG A 85 -7.45 -4.02 11.33
C ARG A 85 -7.73 -2.59 11.81
N ARG A 86 -8.74 -2.40 12.69
CA ARG A 86 -8.99 -1.10 13.33
C ARG A 86 -7.78 -0.61 14.11
N MET A 87 -7.20 -1.46 14.97
CA MET A 87 -6.01 -1.13 15.73
C MET A 87 -4.84 -0.69 14.82
N ILE A 88 -4.57 -1.40 13.73
CA ILE A 88 -3.51 -1.05 12.78
C ILE A 88 -3.78 0.32 12.16
N LEU A 89 -5.02 0.59 11.74
CA LEU A 89 -5.40 1.89 11.20
C LEU A 89 -5.17 2.99 12.23
N GLU A 90 -5.67 2.82 13.46
CA GLU A 90 -5.48 3.78 14.54
C GLU A 90 -3.98 4.06 14.80
N LEU A 91 -3.13 3.03 14.78
CA LEU A 91 -1.67 3.20 14.93
C LEU A 91 -1.06 3.98 13.76
N LEU A 92 -1.48 3.70 12.52
CA LEU A 92 -1.04 4.47 11.33
C LEU A 92 -1.45 5.94 11.44
N PHE A 93 -2.67 6.21 11.94
CA PHE A 93 -3.12 7.58 12.20
C PHE A 93 -2.36 8.25 13.35
N ALA A 94 -1.98 7.52 14.41
CA ALA A 94 -1.26 8.06 15.56
C ALA A 94 0.24 8.34 15.29
N GLU A 95 0.87 7.58 14.39
CA GLU A 95 2.31 7.69 14.09
C GLU A 95 2.68 8.97 13.31
N ARG A 96 1.70 9.57 12.63
CA ARG A 96 1.90 10.63 11.63
C ARG A 96 0.74 11.64 11.67
N ASN A 97 0.86 12.77 10.97
CA ASN A 97 -0.13 13.84 11.00
C ASN A 97 -1.09 13.73 9.81
N HIS A 98 -2.27 13.15 10.07
CA HIS A 98 -3.31 12.95 9.07
C HIS A 98 -4.47 13.94 9.26
N VAL A 99 -4.27 15.19 8.84
CA VAL A 99 -5.29 16.25 8.89
C VAL A 99 -6.05 16.30 7.55
N CYS A 100 -7.14 15.54 7.46
CA CYS A 100 -7.85 15.35 6.18
C CYS A 100 -8.46 16.64 5.62
N ALA A 101 -8.90 17.57 6.48
CA ALA A 101 -9.52 18.84 6.08
C ALA A 101 -8.64 19.74 5.17
N VAL A 102 -7.32 19.54 5.18
CA VAL A 102 -6.36 20.29 4.37
C VAL A 102 -5.48 19.37 3.51
N CYS A 103 -5.85 18.10 3.39
CA CYS A 103 -5.07 17.12 2.66
C CYS A 103 -5.45 17.15 1.17
N VAL A 104 -4.45 17.19 0.30
CA VAL A 104 -4.63 17.15 -1.15
C VAL A 104 -5.35 15.89 -1.63
N SER A 105 -5.28 14.79 -0.87
CA SER A 105 -5.95 13.52 -1.21
C SER A 105 -7.23 13.28 -0.42
N ASN A 106 -7.82 14.29 0.21
CA ASN A 106 -9.10 14.14 0.90
C ASN A 106 -10.17 13.60 -0.07
N GLY A 107 -10.93 12.58 0.31
CA GLY A 107 -11.90 11.92 -0.57
C GLY A 107 -11.29 10.89 -1.53
N HIS A 108 -9.98 10.93 -1.77
CA HIS A 108 -9.24 10.03 -2.66
C HIS A 108 -8.08 9.31 -1.95
N CYS A 109 -8.11 9.22 -0.62
CA CYS A 109 -7.07 8.64 0.22
C CYS A 109 -7.45 7.20 0.63
N GLU A 110 -6.64 6.20 0.28
CA GLU A 110 -6.91 4.80 0.62
C GLU A 110 -6.91 4.58 2.14
N LEU A 111 -6.03 5.26 2.87
CA LEU A 111 -6.01 5.17 4.34
C LEU A 111 -7.31 5.70 4.97
N GLN A 112 -7.84 6.80 4.41
CA GLN A 112 -9.11 7.39 4.86
C GLN A 112 -10.27 6.44 4.57
N MET A 113 -10.33 5.88 3.36
CA MET A 113 -11.37 4.93 2.97
C MET A 113 -11.34 3.66 3.83
N LEU A 114 -10.15 3.14 4.13
CA LEU A 114 -9.98 1.97 5.00
C LEU A 114 -10.40 2.25 6.44
N ALA A 115 -10.16 3.46 6.95
CA ALA A 115 -10.68 3.87 8.26
C ALA A 115 -12.21 3.79 8.30
N TYR A 116 -12.88 4.36 7.29
CA TYR A 116 -14.34 4.32 7.19
C TYR A 116 -14.87 2.88 7.05
N SER A 117 -14.30 2.11 6.12
CA SER A 117 -14.80 0.75 5.84
C SER A 117 -14.59 -0.23 7.00
N ASN A 118 -13.63 0.04 7.89
CA ASN A 118 -13.36 -0.79 9.07
C ASN A 118 -14.04 -0.25 10.34
N GLY A 119 -14.84 0.82 10.23
CA GLY A 119 -15.57 1.41 11.35
C GLY A 119 -14.64 2.02 12.40
N MET A 120 -13.55 2.66 11.97
CA MET A 120 -12.71 3.47 12.85
C MET A 120 -13.44 4.79 13.15
N ASP A 121 -13.75 5.04 14.41
CA ASP A 121 -14.49 6.20 14.91
C ASP A 121 -13.57 7.21 15.63
N HIS A 122 -12.59 6.71 16.38
CA HIS A 122 -11.56 7.49 17.06
C HIS A 122 -10.23 6.71 17.13
N VAL A 123 -9.16 7.41 17.52
CA VAL A 123 -7.85 6.81 17.76
C VAL A 123 -7.62 6.70 19.26
N ARG A 124 -7.40 5.47 19.74
CA ARG A 124 -7.23 5.18 21.18
C ARG A 124 -5.79 5.34 21.66
N TYR A 125 -4.85 5.53 20.73
CA TYR A 125 -3.42 5.68 21.01
C TYR A 125 -3.03 7.16 21.05
N GLU A 126 -2.01 7.49 21.85
CA GLU A 126 -1.44 8.84 21.83
C GLU A 126 -0.82 9.14 20.47
N TYR A 127 -1.17 10.31 19.94
CA TYR A 127 -0.56 10.83 18.72
C TYR A 127 0.86 11.27 18.99
N THR A 128 1.77 10.89 18.10
CA THR A 128 3.19 11.25 18.19
C THR A 128 3.48 12.68 17.71
N PHE A 129 2.56 13.27 16.92
CA PHE A 129 2.66 14.59 16.29
C PHE A 129 4.07 14.99 15.84
N PRO A 130 4.75 14.15 15.03
CA PRO A 130 6.12 14.43 14.65
C PRO A 130 6.18 15.67 13.77
N LYS A 131 7.29 16.41 13.85
CA LYS A 131 7.55 17.58 13.01
C LYS A 131 8.55 17.21 11.92
N TRP A 132 8.07 16.64 10.83
CA TRP A 132 8.90 16.34 9.67
C TRP A 132 8.91 17.48 8.66
N SER A 133 10.01 17.62 7.93
CA SER A 133 10.14 18.56 6.83
C SER A 133 9.28 18.13 5.63
N LEU A 134 8.78 19.12 4.92
CA LEU A 134 8.18 18.98 3.60
C LEU A 134 9.29 19.18 2.55
N ASP A 135 9.46 18.24 1.63
CA ASP A 135 10.35 18.41 0.49
C ASP A 135 9.54 18.89 -0.72
N THR A 136 9.74 20.15 -1.10
CA THR A 136 9.19 20.76 -2.31
C THR A 136 10.31 21.23 -3.24
N THR A 137 11.47 20.60 -3.24
CA THR A 137 12.60 21.02 -4.10
C THR A 137 12.41 20.57 -5.55
N HIS A 138 11.74 19.44 -5.80
CA HIS A 138 11.45 18.95 -7.15
C HIS A 138 10.51 19.89 -7.91
N ASN A 139 10.71 20.12 -9.21
CA ASN A 139 9.93 21.10 -9.99
C ASN A 139 8.41 20.78 -10.01
N LEU A 140 8.04 19.51 -10.20
CA LEU A 140 6.64 19.09 -10.38
C LEU A 140 5.96 18.50 -9.14
N PHE A 141 6.73 18.02 -8.16
CA PHE A 141 6.20 17.14 -7.11
C PHE A 141 6.62 17.62 -5.72
N GLY A 142 5.83 17.26 -4.73
CA GLY A 142 6.12 17.49 -3.32
C GLY A 142 6.01 16.21 -2.50
N MET A 143 6.69 16.20 -1.36
CA MET A 143 6.73 15.08 -0.45
C MET A 143 6.57 15.51 1.01
N ASP A 144 5.44 15.15 1.60
CA ASP A 144 5.11 15.40 3.01
C ASP A 144 5.30 14.13 3.84
N HIS A 145 6.43 14.06 4.55
CA HIS A 145 6.73 12.97 5.47
C HIS A 145 5.72 12.85 6.61
N ASN A 146 5.04 13.93 6.97
CA ASN A 146 4.03 13.91 8.03
C ASN A 146 2.80 13.11 7.63
N ARG A 147 2.59 12.79 6.35
CA ARG A 147 1.41 12.02 5.86
C ARG A 147 1.79 10.61 5.40
N CYS A 148 3.06 10.23 5.50
CA CYS A 148 3.59 8.99 4.94
C CYS A 148 3.42 7.81 5.91
N VAL A 149 2.74 6.77 5.47
CA VAL A 149 2.51 5.52 6.24
C VAL A 149 3.56 4.43 5.98
N LEU A 150 4.71 4.78 5.40
CA LEU A 150 5.85 3.88 5.16
C LEU A 150 5.48 2.57 4.43
N CYS A 151 4.46 2.60 3.56
CA CYS A 151 4.00 1.42 2.80
C CYS A 151 4.97 0.94 1.68
N THR A 152 6.02 1.72 1.43
CA THR A 152 7.07 1.52 0.43
C THR A 152 6.61 1.28 -1.02
N ARG A 153 5.34 1.57 -1.37
CA ARG A 153 4.87 1.53 -2.78
C ARG A 153 5.71 2.43 -3.69
N CYS A 154 6.01 3.65 -3.25
CA CYS A 154 6.84 4.60 -4.00
C CYS A 154 8.26 4.08 -4.29
N VAL A 155 8.87 3.40 -3.33
CA VAL A 155 10.19 2.75 -3.48
C VAL A 155 10.08 1.63 -4.51
N ARG A 156 9.14 0.70 -4.31
CA ARG A 156 8.98 -0.46 -5.20
C ARG A 156 8.69 -0.05 -6.65
N VAL A 157 7.80 0.91 -6.86
CA VAL A 157 7.49 1.41 -8.21
C VAL A 157 8.69 2.10 -8.84
N CYS A 158 9.46 2.88 -8.07
CA CYS A 158 10.66 3.55 -8.59
C CYS A 158 11.77 2.56 -8.98
N TRP A 159 11.90 1.44 -8.26
CA TRP A 159 12.89 0.41 -8.53
C TRP A 159 12.44 -0.60 -9.60
N HIS A 160 11.19 -1.07 -9.57
CA HIS A 160 10.74 -2.20 -10.39
C HIS A 160 10.02 -1.76 -11.66
N ILE A 161 9.23 -0.69 -11.59
CA ILE A 161 8.53 -0.17 -12.76
C ILE A 161 9.40 0.84 -13.48
N GLU A 162 9.96 1.82 -12.79
CA GLU A 162 10.78 2.84 -13.45
C GLU A 162 12.23 2.39 -13.69
N ALA A 163 12.77 1.52 -12.82
CA ALA A 163 14.20 1.17 -12.79
C ALA A 163 15.15 2.37 -12.55
N ALA A 164 14.64 3.46 -11.98
CA ALA A 164 15.44 4.63 -11.61
C ALA A 164 16.13 4.46 -10.24
N GLY A 165 15.50 3.75 -9.30
CA GLY A 165 16.06 3.49 -7.98
C GLY A 165 16.21 4.72 -7.06
N THR A 166 15.61 5.84 -7.45
CA THR A 166 15.69 7.14 -6.74
C THR A 166 15.13 7.12 -5.32
N LYS A 167 14.06 6.38 -5.05
CA LYS A 167 13.39 6.39 -3.74
C LYS A 167 13.85 5.22 -2.89
N ASN A 168 14.24 5.50 -1.64
CA ASN A 168 14.71 4.52 -0.67
C ASN A 168 14.13 4.76 0.73
N VAL A 169 14.49 3.95 1.71
CA VAL A 169 14.10 4.09 3.12
C VAL A 169 15.35 4.34 3.95
N ALA A 170 15.32 5.31 4.86
CA ALA A 170 16.35 5.52 5.87
C ALA A 170 15.77 5.62 7.28
N GLY A 171 16.63 5.46 8.28
CA GLY A 171 16.25 5.44 9.69
C GLY A 171 15.71 4.08 10.16
N ARG A 172 15.27 4.03 11.42
CA ARG A 172 14.71 2.83 12.06
C ARG A 172 13.56 3.20 12.99
N GLY A 173 12.61 2.28 13.18
CA GLY A 173 11.44 2.47 14.04
C GLY A 173 10.61 3.69 13.60
N GLY A 174 10.05 4.43 14.55
CA GLY A 174 9.25 5.63 14.24
C GLY A 174 10.01 6.76 13.52
N LYS A 175 11.35 6.69 13.47
CA LYS A 175 12.23 7.61 12.71
C LYS A 175 12.45 7.17 11.26
N SER A 176 11.87 6.05 10.83
CA SER A 176 11.95 5.63 9.43
C SER A 176 11.22 6.62 8.53
N ARG A 177 11.88 6.99 7.43
CA ARG A 177 11.32 7.87 6.40
C ARG A 177 11.76 7.40 5.02
N ILE A 178 10.93 7.69 4.03
CA ILE A 178 11.32 7.58 2.63
C ILE A 178 12.36 8.67 2.34
N ILE A 179 13.33 8.41 1.48
CA ILE A 179 14.37 9.35 1.08
C ILE A 179 14.54 9.34 -0.43
N THR A 180 15.20 10.37 -0.95
CA THR A 180 15.66 10.45 -2.34
C THR A 180 17.17 10.22 -2.36
N ASP A 181 17.65 9.30 -3.20
CA ASP A 181 19.06 8.87 -3.31
C ASP A 181 19.70 8.68 -1.93
N LEU A 182 20.78 9.40 -1.63
CA LEU A 182 21.47 9.39 -0.34
C LEU A 182 20.92 10.44 0.62
N ASN A 183 19.58 10.54 0.71
CA ASN A 183 18.85 11.51 1.54
C ASN A 183 19.16 12.97 1.17
N MET A 184 19.25 13.24 -0.13
CA MET A 184 19.37 14.59 -0.67
C MET A 184 17.99 15.18 -1.02
N PRO A 185 17.88 16.50 -1.24
CA PRO A 185 16.66 17.11 -1.72
C PRO A 185 16.21 16.50 -3.05
N TRP A 186 14.91 16.26 -3.21
CA TRP A 186 14.38 15.56 -4.39
C TRP A 186 14.65 16.30 -5.71
N GLY A 187 14.69 17.63 -5.70
CA GLY A 187 14.99 18.42 -6.91
C GLY A 187 16.44 18.35 -7.37
N GLU A 188 17.35 17.86 -6.52
CA GLU A 188 18.78 17.74 -6.82
C GLU A 188 19.17 16.32 -7.25
N ALA A 189 18.21 15.38 -7.23
CA ALA A 189 18.48 13.96 -7.49
C ALA A 189 18.55 13.66 -8.99
N ASP A 190 19.77 13.46 -9.49
CA ASP A 190 20.05 13.11 -10.89
C ASP A 190 19.43 11.77 -11.33
N SER A 191 19.19 10.86 -10.39
CA SER A 191 18.55 9.58 -10.69
C SER A 191 17.06 9.74 -11.03
N CYS A 192 16.43 10.86 -10.67
CA CYS A 192 15.00 11.04 -10.82
C CYS A 192 14.61 11.35 -12.27
N THR A 193 13.83 10.47 -12.88
CA THR A 193 13.32 10.66 -14.25
C THR A 193 12.10 11.58 -14.33
N SER A 194 11.67 12.21 -13.22
CA SER A 194 10.43 13.00 -13.14
C SER A 194 9.15 12.28 -13.58
N CYS A 195 9.14 10.93 -13.61
CA CYS A 195 8.06 10.15 -14.19
C CYS A 195 6.73 10.14 -13.42
N GLY A 196 6.70 10.62 -12.17
CA GLY A 196 5.48 10.70 -11.34
C GLY A 196 4.89 9.36 -10.87
N LYS A 197 5.43 8.20 -11.27
CA LYS A 197 4.88 6.88 -10.91
C LYS A 197 4.83 6.65 -9.40
N CYS A 198 5.82 7.14 -8.66
CA CYS A 198 5.83 7.08 -7.19
C CYS A 198 4.73 7.94 -6.54
N VAL A 199 4.34 9.05 -7.19
CA VAL A 199 3.25 9.94 -6.76
C VAL A 199 1.90 9.25 -6.97
N GLN A 200 1.73 8.61 -8.13
CA GLN A 200 0.53 7.81 -8.46
C GLN A 200 0.39 6.57 -7.58
N ALA A 201 1.49 5.98 -7.13
CA ALA A 201 1.48 4.79 -6.28
C ALA A 201 1.16 5.08 -4.80
N CYS A 202 1.22 6.34 -4.37
CA CYS A 202 1.10 6.71 -2.96
C CYS A 202 -0.35 6.53 -2.46
N PRO A 203 -0.61 5.74 -1.40
CA PRO A 203 -1.98 5.53 -0.91
C PRO A 203 -2.53 6.71 -0.08
N THR A 204 -1.70 7.71 0.22
CA THR A 204 -2.03 8.86 1.06
C THR A 204 -1.59 10.15 0.38
N GLY A 205 -1.87 11.31 1.00
CA GLY A 205 -1.39 12.61 0.52
C GLY A 205 0.09 12.91 0.77
N ALA A 206 0.94 11.89 0.97
CA ALA A 206 2.36 12.07 1.27
C ALA A 206 3.19 12.42 0.03
N LEU A 207 2.81 11.95 -1.15
CA LEU A 207 3.40 12.35 -2.43
C LEU A 207 2.31 12.97 -3.29
N PHE A 208 2.59 14.14 -3.86
CA PHE A 208 1.59 14.95 -4.54
C PHE A 208 2.19 15.81 -5.66
N HIS A 209 1.33 16.26 -6.59
CA HIS A 209 1.69 17.27 -7.59
C HIS A 209 1.70 18.65 -6.94
N LYS A 210 2.71 19.46 -7.24
CA LYS A 210 2.71 20.85 -6.80
C LYS A 210 1.55 21.61 -7.43
N GLY A 211 0.94 22.50 -6.65
CA GLY A 211 -0.24 23.25 -7.07
C GLY A 211 -1.56 22.55 -6.76
N SER A 212 -1.57 21.25 -6.44
CA SER A 212 -2.79 20.57 -6.02
C SER A 212 -3.31 21.12 -4.70
N THR A 213 -4.60 21.44 -4.69
CA THR A 213 -5.32 21.89 -3.49
C THR A 213 -6.06 20.72 -2.83
N VAL A 214 -6.88 21.02 -1.82
CA VAL A 214 -7.55 20.01 -0.99
C VAL A 214 -8.48 19.14 -1.83
N GLY A 215 -8.24 17.83 -1.81
CA GLY A 215 -9.03 16.84 -2.54
C GLY A 215 -8.73 16.73 -4.04
N GLU A 216 -7.87 17.55 -4.63
CA GLU A 216 -7.59 17.49 -6.07
C GLU A 216 -6.66 16.33 -6.49
N MET A 217 -5.96 15.70 -5.55
CA MET A 217 -5.08 14.57 -5.85
C MET A 217 -5.87 13.28 -6.00
N GLU A 218 -6.33 13.03 -7.22
CA GLU A 218 -6.81 11.73 -7.67
C GLU A 218 -5.66 10.83 -8.13
N ARG A 219 -5.80 9.52 -7.94
CA ARG A 219 -4.80 8.54 -8.35
C ARG A 219 -5.47 7.39 -9.07
N ASP A 220 -4.83 6.96 -10.14
CA ASP A 220 -5.29 5.84 -10.93
C ASP A 220 -4.25 4.72 -10.88
N ARG A 221 -4.56 3.69 -10.08
CA ARG A 221 -3.70 2.50 -9.93
C ARG A 221 -3.61 1.68 -11.20
N SER A 222 -4.67 1.67 -12.00
CA SER A 222 -4.74 0.85 -13.22
C SER A 222 -3.65 1.24 -14.23
N LYS A 223 -3.22 2.52 -14.22
CA LYS A 223 -2.12 3.00 -15.07
C LYS A 223 -0.79 2.32 -14.74
N LEU A 224 -0.53 2.04 -13.46
CA LEU A 224 0.72 1.37 -13.04
C LEU A 224 0.67 -0.12 -13.39
N GLU A 225 -0.46 -0.76 -13.13
CA GLU A 225 -0.71 -2.15 -13.50
C GLU A 225 -0.62 -2.37 -15.01
N PHE A 226 -1.20 -1.45 -15.80
CA PHE A 226 -1.12 -1.45 -17.25
C PHE A 226 0.32 -1.41 -17.74
N ILE A 227 1.18 -0.55 -17.18
CA ILE A 227 2.60 -0.47 -17.59
C ILE A 227 3.31 -1.80 -17.37
N VAL A 228 3.04 -2.47 -16.25
CA VAL A 228 3.66 -3.75 -15.93
C VAL A 228 3.12 -4.84 -16.86
N THR A 229 1.80 -4.94 -16.98
CA THR A 229 1.13 -5.89 -17.87
C THR A 229 1.59 -5.73 -19.32
N ALA A 230 1.70 -4.49 -19.79
CA ALA A 230 2.14 -4.19 -21.15
C ALA A 230 3.58 -4.63 -21.41
N ARG A 231 4.47 -4.51 -20.42
CA ARG A 231 5.85 -4.98 -20.54
C ARG A 231 5.97 -6.49 -20.46
N GLU A 232 5.28 -7.12 -19.51
CA GLU A 232 5.35 -8.57 -19.31
C GLU A 232 4.67 -9.34 -20.46
N LYS A 233 3.52 -8.87 -20.92
CA LYS A 233 2.74 -9.49 -21.99
C LYS A 233 3.05 -8.94 -23.39
N GLN A 234 3.91 -7.92 -23.50
CA GLN A 234 4.19 -7.18 -24.74
C GLN A 234 2.92 -6.58 -25.39
N GLN A 235 1.94 -6.19 -24.56
CA GLN A 235 0.61 -5.70 -24.97
C GLN A 235 0.43 -4.24 -24.57
N TRP A 236 0.68 -3.31 -25.49
CA TRP A 236 0.65 -1.86 -25.23
C TRP A 236 -0.69 -1.20 -25.57
N ILE A 237 -1.71 -1.98 -25.89
CA ILE A 237 -3.06 -1.49 -26.18
C ILE A 237 -3.85 -1.58 -24.87
N SER A 238 -4.34 -0.43 -24.39
CA SER A 238 -5.26 -0.40 -23.25
C SER A 238 -6.58 -1.03 -23.68
N ALA A 239 -7.14 -1.94 -22.89
CA ALA A 239 -8.54 -2.33 -23.09
C ALA A 239 -9.36 -1.13 -22.64
N ASP A 240 -9.91 -0.39 -23.62
CA ASP A 240 -10.69 0.84 -23.44
C ASP A 240 -11.76 0.74 -22.34
#